data_AF-A0A544YM66-F1
#
_entry.id   AF-A0A544YM66-F1
#
_cell.length_a   1.000
_cell.length_b   1.000
_cell.length_c   1.000
_cell.angle_alpha   90.00
_cell.angle_beta   90.00
_cell.angle_gamma   90.00
#
_symmetry.space_group_name_H-M   'P 1'
#
loop_
_entity.id
_entity.type
_entity.pdbx_description
1 polymer ?
#
loop_
_entity_poly.entity_id
_entity_poly.type
_entity_poly.pdbx_seq_one_letter_code
_entity_poly.pdbx_strand_id
1 'polypeptide(L)' 'MTRAGVMAPVRRTDAEWSCWSTVHGLAELRVHGPLQALSGEEAVRLARLALDTLILGLTAKS' A
#
# COMPACT_ATOMS: atom_id res chain seq x y z
N MET A 1 -10.71 1.94 -18.86
CA MET A 1 -11.58 2.93 -18.19
C MET A 1 -11.36 2.83 -16.69
N THR A 2 -11.05 3.93 -16.00
CA THR A 2 -10.89 3.99 -14.54
C THR A 2 -12.22 4.37 -13.89
N ARG A 3 -12.60 3.68 -12.81
CA ARG A 3 -13.82 4.01 -12.04
C ARG A 3 -13.54 5.22 -11.16
N ALA A 4 -14.01 6.40 -11.57
CA ALA A 4 -13.97 7.59 -10.73
C ALA A 4 -14.92 7.46 -9.52
N GLY A 5 -14.61 8.14 -8.41
CA GLY A 5 -15.49 8.19 -7.23
C GLY A 5 -15.38 7.03 -6.23
N VAL A 6 -14.41 6.12 -6.38
CA VAL A 6 -14.16 5.04 -5.42
C VAL A 6 -13.66 5.49 -4.04
N MET A 7 -13.07 6.68 -3.97
CA MET A 7 -12.54 7.25 -2.74
C MET A 7 -13.39 8.46 -2.33
N ALA A 8 -13.88 8.44 -1.09
CA ALA A 8 -14.64 9.54 -0.50
C ALA A 8 -13.80 10.83 -0.49
N PRO A 9 -14.38 12.02 -0.76
CA PRO A 9 -13.62 13.27 -0.83
C PRO A 9 -12.75 13.54 0.39
N VAL A 10 -13.26 13.26 1.60
CA VAL A 10 -12.54 13.46 2.87
C VAL A 10 -11.27 12.60 3.01
N ARG A 11 -11.15 11.52 2.25
CA ARG A 11 -10.00 10.61 2.27
C ARG A 11 -9.00 10.86 1.16
N ARG A 12 -9.25 11.84 0.28
CA ARG A 12 -8.36 12.15 -0.84
C ARG A 12 -7.19 13.03 -0.40
N THR A 13 -7.45 13.96 0.51
CA THR A 13 -6.42 14.83 1.07
C THR A 13 -5.36 13.97 1.75
N ASP A 14 -4.10 14.15 1.33
CA ASP A 14 -2.91 13.46 1.83
C ASP A 14 -2.91 11.93 1.63
N ALA A 15 -3.81 11.38 0.81
CA ALA A 15 -3.86 9.95 0.51
C ALA A 15 -2.55 9.44 -0.12
N GLU A 16 -1.94 10.28 -0.96
CA GLU A 16 -0.65 10.04 -1.57
C GLU A 16 0.43 9.78 -0.52
N TRP A 17 0.38 10.45 0.63
CA TRP A 17 1.38 10.26 1.68
C TRP A 17 1.31 8.85 2.26
N SER A 18 0.09 8.33 2.48
CA SER A 18 -0.12 6.95 2.93
C SER A 18 0.32 5.93 1.89
N CYS A 19 0.04 6.20 0.60
CA CYS A 19 0.50 5.38 -0.52
C CYS A 19 2.03 5.31 -0.60
N TRP A 20 2.70 6.46 -0.65
CA TRP A 20 4.15 6.54 -0.74
C TRP A 20 4.83 5.91 0.48
N SER A 21 4.35 6.21 1.69
CA SER A 21 4.89 5.65 2.93
C SER A 21 4.80 4.12 2.96
N THR A 22 3.70 3.54 2.47
CA THR A 22 3.52 2.08 2.44
C THR A 22 4.52 1.42 1.47
N VAL A 23 4.65 1.96 0.26
CA VAL A 23 5.56 1.41 -0.76
C VAL A 23 7.02 1.57 -0.34
N HIS A 24 7.42 2.76 0.10
CA HIS A 24 8.80 3.02 0.52
C HIS A 24 9.16 2.29 1.81
N GLY A 25 8.24 2.23 2.78
CA GLY A 25 8.45 1.45 4.00
C GLY A 25 8.66 -0.03 3.70
N LEU A 26 7.86 -0.61 2.80
CA LEU A 26 8.04 -2.00 2.39
C LEU A 26 9.38 -2.21 1.65
N ALA A 27 9.76 -1.29 0.76
CA ALA A 27 11.03 -1.35 0.07
C ALA A 27 12.21 -1.29 1.05
N GLU A 28 12.16 -0.39 2.03
CA GLU A 28 13.20 -0.25 3.04
C GLU A 28 13.30 -1.51 3.91
N LEU A 29 12.17 -2.07 4.33
CA LEU A 29 12.13 -3.34 5.05
C LEU A 29 12.71 -4.50 4.22
N ARG A 30 12.60 -4.46 2.89
CA ARG A 30 13.12 -5.49 1.98
C ARG A 30 14.60 -5.31 1.64
N VAL A 31 15.08 -4.09 1.51
CA VAL A 31 16.46 -3.78 1.10
C VAL A 31 17.40 -3.72 2.31
N HIS A 32 17.01 -3.00 3.36
CA HIS A 32 17.85 -2.75 4.54
C HIS A 32 17.29 -3.38 5.82
N GLY A 33 16.05 -3.85 5.80
CA GLY A 33 15.36 -4.34 6.99
C GLY A 33 15.25 -5.86 7.11
N PRO A 34 14.34 -6.34 7.99
CA PRO A 34 14.22 -7.75 8.34
C PRO A 34 13.63 -8.63 7.23
N LEU A 35 13.07 -8.05 6.16
CA LEU A 35 12.49 -8.83 5.05
C LEU A 35 13.54 -9.22 4.00
N GLN A 36 14.82 -8.91 4.22
CA GLN A 36 15.92 -9.21 3.27
C GLN A 36 16.03 -10.69 2.89
N ALA A 37 15.77 -11.60 3.85
CA ALA A 37 15.90 -13.04 3.67
C ALA A 37 14.70 -13.69 2.94
N LEU A 38 13.62 -12.94 2.69
CA LEU A 38 12.46 -13.47 2.00
C LEU A 38 12.76 -13.77 0.54
N SER A 39 12.20 -14.87 0.05
CA SER A 39 12.15 -15.13 -1.38
C SER A 39 11.38 -14.03 -2.12
N GLY A 40 11.57 -13.94 -3.44
CA GLY A 40 10.84 -12.98 -4.26
C GLY A 40 9.33 -13.16 -4.16
N GLU A 41 8.84 -14.40 -4.12
CA GLU A 41 7.41 -14.71 -4.01
C GLU A 41 6.82 -14.27 -2.67
N GLU A 42 7.52 -14.51 -1.57
CA GLU A 42 7.08 -14.08 -0.24
C GLU A 42 7.04 -12.56 -0.12
N ALA A 43 8.07 -11.87 -0.66
CA ALA A 43 8.11 -10.41 -0.68
C ALA A 43 6.94 -9.84 -1.50
N VAL A 44 6.66 -10.43 -2.67
CA VAL A 44 5.52 -10.04 -3.52
C VAL A 44 4.18 -10.30 -2.83
N ARG A 45 4.04 -11.42 -2.10
CA ARG A 45 2.83 -11.72 -1.32
C ARG A 45 2.59 -10.67 -0.24
N LEU A 46 3.62 -10.28 0.51
CA LEU A 46 3.51 -9.23 1.52
C LEU A 46 3.22 -7.85 0.90
N ALA A 47 3.81 -7.55 -0.26
CA ALA A 47 3.52 -6.32 -0.99
C ALA A 47 2.05 -6.22 -1.37
N ARG A 48 1.48 -7.29 -1.95
CA ARG A 48 0.04 -7.33 -2.26
C ARG A 48 -0.81 -7.12 -1.02
N LEU A 49 -0.52 -7.84 0.05
CA LEU A 49 -1.29 -7.72 1.30
C LEU A 49 -1.29 -6.27 1.83
N ALA A 50 -0.14 -5.61 1.87
CA ALA A 50 -0.01 -4.23 2.34
C ALA A 50 -0.80 -3.25 1.44
N LEU A 51 -0.65 -3.38 0.12
CA LEU A 51 -1.34 -2.52 -0.84
C LEU A 51 -2.85 -2.76 -0.85
N ASP A 52 -3.30 -3.99 -0.78
CA ASP A 52 -4.73 -4.33 -0.71
C ASP A 52 -5.35 -3.76 0.56
N THR A 53 -4.66 -3.88 1.70
CA THR A 53 -5.09 -3.30 2.97
C THR A 53 -5.20 -1.77 2.88
N LEU A 54 -4.20 -1.12 2.28
CA LEU A 54 -4.21 0.33 2.05
C LEU A 54 -5.36 0.75 1.13
N ILE A 55 -5.55 0.06 0.00
CA ILE A 55 -6.61 0.37 -0.99
C ILE A 55 -7.98 0.21 -0.34
N LEU A 56 -8.21 -0.89 0.37
CA LEU A 56 -9.45 -1.12 1.12
C LEU A 56 -9.66 -0.02 2.16
N GLY A 57 -8.61 0.34 2.90
CA GLY A 57 -8.63 1.44 3.86
C GLY A 57 -9.02 2.77 3.22
N LEU A 58 -8.43 3.14 2.09
CA LEU A 58 -8.71 4.43 1.44
C LEU A 58 -10.10 4.45 0.77
N THR A 59 -10.60 3.30 0.32
CA THR A 59 -11.88 3.18 -0.40
C THR A 59 -13.05 2.70 0.45
N ALA A 60 -12.84 2.45 1.76
CA ALA A 60 -13.92 2.05 2.65
C ALA A 60 -15.02 3.13 2.68
N LYS A 61 -16.28 2.68 2.78
CA LYS A 61 -17.42 3.59 2.93
C LYS A 61 -17.34 4.25 4.31
N SER A 62 -17.41 5.58 4.35
CA SER A 62 -17.59 6.36 5.57
C SER A 62 -19.01 6.22 6.10
#